data_AF-A0A3N1VTQ8-F1
#
_entry.id   AF-A0A3N1VTQ8-F1
#
_cell.length_a   1.000
_cell.length_b   1.000
_cell.length_c   1.000
_cell.angle_alpha   90.00
_cell.angle_beta   90.00
_cell.angle_gamma   90.00
#
_symmetry.space_group_name_H-M   'P 1'
#
loop_
_entity.id
_entity.type
_entity.pdbx_description
1 polymer ?
#
loop_
_entity_poly.entity_id
_entity_poly.type
_entity_poly.pdbx_seq_one_letter_code
_entity_poly.pdbx_strand_id
1 'polypeptide(L)'
;MALQKHLNSSEPTAEKEPQSSARRRLRRRPNRYVCAVCGQELPFCWTCPCGFMICSDCMEENFWGMTCNGITWTCPDCGAIRGFGNQ
;
A
#
# COMPACT_ATOMS: atom_id res chain seq x y z
N MET A 1 6.07 46.79 -31.14
CA MET A 1 6.44 45.36 -31.20
C MET A 1 7.31 45.06 -30.00
N ALA A 2 6.70 44.61 -28.90
CA ALA A 2 7.42 44.16 -27.71
C ALA A 2 7.07 42.70 -27.48
N LEU A 3 8.10 41.87 -27.70
CA LEU A 3 8.31 40.54 -27.14
C LEU A 3 8.05 40.63 -25.61
N GLN A 4 7.63 39.64 -24.84
CA GLN A 4 7.87 38.22 -24.87
C GLN A 4 7.11 37.66 -23.63
N LYS A 5 6.50 36.45 -23.74
CA LYS A 5 6.29 35.35 -22.75
C LYS A 5 6.37 35.74 -21.25
N HIS A 6 5.47 35.28 -20.39
CA HIS A 6 5.66 34.00 -19.69
C HIS A 6 4.33 33.48 -19.11
N LEU A 7 4.18 32.17 -19.19
CA LEU A 7 3.10 31.32 -18.69
C LEU A 7 2.93 31.48 -17.18
N ASN A 8 1.71 31.76 -16.72
CA ASN A 8 1.35 31.61 -15.31
C ASN A 8 0.70 30.23 -15.12
N SER A 9 1.53 29.20 -15.04
CA SER A 9 1.11 27.85 -14.64
C SER A 9 0.82 27.87 -13.15
N SER A 10 -0.46 27.93 -12.77
CA SER A 10 -0.88 27.75 -11.38
C SER A 10 -1.20 26.27 -11.16
N GLU A 11 -0.34 25.63 -10.38
CA GLU A 11 -0.47 24.26 -9.86
C GLU A 11 -1.77 24.07 -9.08
N PRO A 12 -2.23 22.82 -8.97
CA PRO A 12 -2.62 22.34 -7.65
C PRO A 12 -1.76 21.14 -7.25
N THR A 13 -0.86 21.38 -6.29
CA THR A 13 -0.20 20.38 -5.46
C THR A 13 -1.26 19.56 -4.71
N ALA A 14 -1.54 18.35 -5.18
CA ALA A 14 -2.40 17.40 -4.50
C ALA A 14 -1.60 16.59 -3.48
N GLU A 15 -1.02 17.28 -2.49
CA GLU A 15 -0.60 16.65 -1.25
C GLU A 15 -1.82 16.48 -0.35
N LYS A 16 -2.23 15.24 -0.11
CA LYS A 16 -3.11 14.90 1.02
C LYS A 16 -2.46 13.79 1.83
N GLU A 17 -1.69 14.21 2.83
CA GLU A 17 -1.64 13.48 4.09
C GLU A 17 -3.00 13.60 4.80
N PRO A 18 -3.40 12.53 5.51
CA PRO A 18 -3.20 12.61 6.96
C PRO A 18 -2.61 11.33 7.53
N GLN A 19 -1.43 11.44 8.14
CA GLN A 19 -0.91 10.47 9.11
C GLN A 19 -1.85 10.39 10.33
N SER A 20 -2.84 9.50 10.28
CA SER A 20 -3.72 9.23 11.41
C SER A 20 -3.01 8.32 12.41
N SER A 21 -2.73 8.85 13.61
CA SER A 21 -2.30 8.11 14.80
C SER A 21 -3.11 6.82 14.97
N ALA A 22 -2.44 5.67 14.84
CA ALA A 22 -3.03 4.35 14.81
C ALA A 22 -3.60 3.93 16.19
N ARG A 23 -4.78 4.44 16.53
CA ARG A 23 -5.69 3.69 17.42
C ARG A 23 -5.91 2.34 16.75
N ARG A 24 -5.55 1.22 17.41
CA ARG A 24 -5.86 -0.15 16.94
C ARG A 24 -7.38 -0.30 16.88
N ARG A 25 -8.01 0.23 15.84
CA ARG A 25 -9.39 -0.08 15.49
C ARG A 25 -9.40 -1.57 15.21
N LEU A 26 -10.24 -2.31 15.94
CA LEU A 26 -10.53 -3.71 15.63
C LEU A 26 -11.01 -3.75 14.17
N ARG A 27 -10.11 -4.10 13.25
CA ARG A 27 -10.40 -3.99 11.82
C ARG A 27 -11.32 -5.15 11.46
N ARG A 28 -12.56 -4.83 11.08
CA ARG A 28 -13.49 -5.82 10.53
C ARG A 28 -12.81 -6.48 9.32
N ARG A 29 -12.92 -7.81 9.21
CA ARG A 29 -12.44 -8.53 8.03
C ARG A 29 -13.08 -7.90 6.78
N PRO A 30 -12.30 -7.61 5.73
CA PRO A 30 -12.87 -7.08 4.50
C PRO A 30 -13.82 -8.13 3.89
N ASN A 31 -14.86 -7.64 3.21
CA ASN A 31 -15.86 -8.52 2.58
C ASN A 31 -15.29 -9.29 1.39
N ARG A 32 -14.22 -8.76 0.77
CA ARG A 32 -13.52 -9.32 -0.38
C ARG A 32 -12.02 -9.03 -0.24
N TYR A 33 -11.18 -9.94 -0.72
CA TYR A 33 -9.74 -9.70 -0.82
C TYR A 33 -9.39 -9.54 -2.30
N VAL A 34 -8.85 -8.38 -2.66
CA VAL A 34 -8.39 -8.11 -4.02
C VAL A 34 -6.90 -7.82 -3.97
N CYS A 35 -6.11 -8.56 -4.74
CA CYS A 35 -4.66 -8.38 -4.78
C CYS A 35 -4.32 -7.08 -5.52
N ALA A 36 -3.49 -6.23 -4.92
CA ALA A 36 -3.03 -4.99 -5.54
C ALA A 36 -2.06 -5.23 -6.71
N VAL A 37 -1.42 -6.41 -6.77
CA VAL A 37 -0.44 -6.75 -7.82
C VAL A 37 -1.12 -7.33 -9.05
N CYS A 38 -1.91 -8.40 -8.89
CA CYS A 38 -2.54 -9.09 -10.03
C CYS A 38 -4.02 -8.69 -10.26
N GLY A 39 -4.61 -7.91 -9.36
CA GLY A 39 -6.00 -7.45 -9.46
C GLY A 39 -7.06 -8.53 -9.23
N GLN A 40 -6.67 -9.78 -8.96
CA GLN A 40 -7.60 -10.88 -8.77
C GLN A 40 -8.33 -10.77 -7.42
N GLU A 41 -9.57 -11.25 -7.36
CA GLU A 41 -10.28 -11.49 -6.12
C GLU A 41 -9.95 -12.91 -5.62
N LEU A 42 -9.46 -13.03 -4.39
CA LEU A 42 -9.00 -14.29 -3.80
C LEU A 42 -9.68 -14.58 -2.46
N PRO A 43 -9.71 -15.84 -2.01
CA PRO A 43 -10.17 -16.18 -0.67
C PRO A 43 -9.27 -15.59 0.43
N PHE A 44 -8.03 -15.24 0.10
CA PHE A 44 -7.04 -14.73 1.05
C PHE A 44 -6.08 -13.74 0.39
N CYS A 45 -5.82 -12.64 1.08
CA CYS A 45 -4.67 -11.77 0.87
C CYS A 45 -4.02 -11.43 2.21
N TRP A 46 -2.71 -11.27 2.23
CA TRP A 46 -2.01 -10.55 3.28
C TRP A 46 -2.47 -9.10 3.25
N THR A 47 -2.96 -8.60 4.38
CA THR A 47 -3.53 -7.23 4.44
C THR A 47 -2.69 -6.32 5.33
N CYS A 48 -2.40 -5.13 4.82
CA CYS A 48 -1.87 -4.04 5.62
C CYS A 48 -3.01 -3.13 6.09
N PRO A 49 -2.99 -2.66 7.35
CA PRO A 49 -3.86 -1.60 7.87
C PRO A 49 -3.99 -0.35 6.99
N CYS A 50 -2.99 -0.02 6.16
CA CYS A 50 -3.08 1.12 5.23
C CYS A 50 -4.10 0.91 4.10
N GLY A 51 -4.48 -0.34 3.81
CA GLY A 51 -5.36 -0.68 2.68
C GLY A 51 -4.73 -1.66 1.70
N PHE A 52 -3.41 -1.76 1.66
CA PHE A 52 -2.69 -2.68 0.78
C PHE A 52 -3.07 -4.13 1.05
N MET A 53 -3.29 -4.90 -0.02
CA MET A 53 -3.60 -6.33 0.04
C MET A 53 -2.80 -7.06 -1.05
N ILE A 54 -2.18 -8.19 -0.72
CA ILE A 54 -1.41 -8.99 -1.69
C ILE A 54 -1.70 -10.49 -1.50
N CYS A 55 -1.93 -11.21 -2.60
CA CYS A 55 -2.16 -12.66 -2.54
C CYS A 55 -0.90 -13.44 -2.20
N SER A 56 -1.04 -14.71 -1.85
CA SER A 56 0.11 -15.58 -1.52
C SER A 56 1.11 -15.70 -2.68
N ASP A 57 0.62 -15.88 -3.91
CA ASP A 57 1.49 -16.08 -5.09
C ASP A 57 2.33 -14.83 -5.37
N CYS A 58 1.69 -13.65 -5.45
CA CYS A 58 2.42 -12.40 -5.63
C CYS A 58 3.33 -12.08 -4.44
N MET A 59 2.95 -12.50 -3.22
CA MET A 59 3.80 -12.33 -2.05
C MET A 59 5.08 -13.17 -2.14
N GLU A 60 4.99 -14.39 -2.66
CA GLU A 60 6.13 -15.29 -2.89
C GLU A 60 7.04 -14.76 -4.00
N GLU A 61 6.47 -14.33 -5.13
CA GLU A 61 7.21 -13.74 -6.25
C GLU A 61 8.03 -12.50 -5.82
N ASN A 62 7.44 -11.67 -4.95
CA ASN A 62 8.04 -10.42 -4.50
C ASN A 62 8.74 -10.57 -3.13
N PHE A 63 8.85 -11.79 -2.59
CA PHE A 63 9.29 -12.05 -1.22
C PHE A 63 10.66 -11.46 -0.92
N TRP A 64 11.62 -11.64 -1.83
CA TRP A 64 13.00 -11.15 -1.69
C TRP A 64 13.10 -9.63 -1.59
N GLY A 65 12.12 -8.90 -2.16
CA GLY A 65 12.08 -7.43 -2.12
C GLY A 65 11.32 -6.87 -0.92
N MET A 66 10.40 -7.66 -0.34
CA MET A 66 9.52 -7.19 0.74
C MET A 66 9.91 -7.74 2.12
N THR A 67 10.67 -8.84 2.19
CA THR A 67 10.96 -9.55 3.43
C THR A 67 12.46 -9.66 3.67
N CYS A 68 12.91 -9.36 4.89
CA CYS A 68 14.33 -9.43 5.27
C CYS A 68 14.71 -10.74 5.98
N ASN A 69 13.77 -11.38 6.68
CA ASN A 69 14.04 -12.51 7.59
C ASN A 69 13.05 -13.68 7.47
N GLY A 70 12.17 -13.65 6.49
CA GLY A 70 11.13 -14.66 6.28
C GLY A 70 9.94 -14.62 7.25
N ILE A 71 10.01 -13.81 8.32
CA ILE A 71 9.01 -13.75 9.38
C ILE A 71 8.13 -12.50 9.22
N THR A 72 8.73 -11.42 8.72
CA THR A 72 8.08 -10.13 8.53
C THR A 72 8.26 -9.60 7.12
N TRP A 73 7.25 -8.90 6.62
CA TRP A 73 7.28 -8.18 5.36
C TRP A 73 7.08 -6.68 5.54
N THR A 74 7.63 -5.90 4.63
CA THR A 74 7.53 -4.45 4.58
C THR A 74 6.45 -4.09 3.56
N CYS A 75 5.44 -3.35 4.00
CA CYS A 75 4.38 -2.91 3.10
C CYS A 75 4.91 -1.86 2.09
N PRO A 76 4.73 -2.06 0.77
CA PRO A 76 5.23 -1.11 -0.23
C PRO A 76 4.51 0.23 -0.19
N ASP A 77 3.23 0.27 0.21
CA ASP A 77 2.45 1.51 0.25
C ASP A 77 2.79 2.41 1.44
N CYS A 78 3.08 1.83 2.62
CA CYS A 78 3.21 2.61 3.84
C CYS A 78 4.50 2.35 4.63
N GLY A 79 5.41 1.52 4.11
CA GLY A 79 6.70 1.18 4.74
C GLY A 79 6.60 0.42 6.06
N ALA A 80 5.39 0.10 6.54
CA ALA A 80 5.21 -0.54 7.83
C ALA A 80 5.60 -2.02 7.77
N ILE A 81 6.35 -2.48 8.76
CA ILE A 81 6.70 -3.88 8.94
C ILE A 81 5.50 -4.64 9.51
N ARG A 82 5.17 -5.78 8.93
CA ARG A 82 4.04 -6.65 9.25
C ARG A 82 4.55 -8.08 9.44
N GLY A 83 3.97 -8.81 10.39
CA GLY A 83 4.22 -10.25 10.47
C GLY A 83 3.42 -10.99 9.41
N PHE A 84 3.98 -12.08 8.87
CA PHE A 84 3.13 -13.16 8.40
C PHE A 84 2.39 -13.69 9.62
N GLY A 85 1.06 -13.69 9.57
CA GLY A 85 0.24 -14.08 10.71
C GLY A 85 0.66 -15.47 11.19
N ASN A 86 1.31 -15.55 12.35
CA ASN A 86 1.48 -16.81 13.07
C ASN A 86 0.07 -17.26 13.45
N GLN A 87 -0.42 -18.27 12.73
CA GLN A 87 -1.68 -18.94 12.98
C GLN A 87 -1.50 -20.00 14.07
#